data_AF-A0A936RBG7-F1
#
_entry.id   AF-A0A936RBG7-F1
#
_cell.length_a   1.000
_cell.length_b   1.000
_cell.length_c   1.000
_cell.angle_alpha   90.00
_cell.angle_beta   90.00
_cell.angle_gamma   90.00
#
_symmetry.space_group_name_H-M   'P 1'
#
loop_
_entity.id
_entity.type
_entity.pdbx_description
1 polymer ?
#
loop_
_entity_poly.entity_id
_entity_poly.type
_entity_poly.pdbx_seq_one_letter_code
_entity_poly.pdbx_strand_id
1 'polypeptide(L)'
;MRTTVTLDDDVARLISDAQHRERKTFKQVVNEAVRRGLSAPGPAATPYSVRVHHSGVRPGVDVTALNRLADELEDDALVAGRDA
;
A
#
# COMPACT_ATOMS: atom_id res chain seq x y z
N MET A 1 25.88 -21.78 16.39
CA MET A 1 25.18 -23.05 16.11
C MET A 1 25.75 -23.70 14.86
N ARG A 2 25.77 -25.03 14.78
CA ARG A 2 26.09 -25.78 13.55
C ARG A 2 24.77 -26.25 12.95
N THR A 3 24.54 -25.91 11.69
CA THR A 3 23.32 -26.26 10.94
C THR A 3 23.73 -26.68 9.54
N THR A 4 23.02 -27.65 8.98
CA THR A 4 23.16 -28.05 7.57
C THR A 4 21.95 -27.51 6.82
N VAL A 5 22.21 -26.84 5.70
CA VAL A 5 21.18 -26.28 4.83
C VAL A 5 21.50 -26.69 3.40
N THR A 6 20.47 -27.02 2.63
CA THR A 6 20.60 -27.23 1.17
C THR A 6 20.46 -25.87 0.49
N LEU A 7 21.31 -25.61 -0.50
CA LEU A 7 21.30 -24.39 -1.30
C LEU A 7 21.04 -24.75 -2.76
N ASP A 8 20.21 -23.97 -3.43
CA ASP A 8 20.03 -24.07 -4.87
C ASP A 8 21.31 -23.64 -5.61
N ASP A 9 21.48 -24.13 -6.85
CA ASP A 9 22.70 -23.92 -7.64
C ASP A 9 23.00 -22.43 -7.89
N ASP A 10 21.97 -21.62 -8.08
CA ASP A 10 22.09 -20.18 -8.25
C ASP A 10 22.52 -19.49 -6.96
N VAL A 11 21.96 -19.88 -5.82
CA VAL A 11 22.35 -19.37 -4.49
C VAL A 11 23.80 -19.73 -4.18
N ALA A 12 24.23 -20.95 -4.47
CA ALA A 12 25.61 -21.39 -4.27
C ALA A 12 26.59 -20.55 -5.11
N ARG A 13 26.24 -20.23 -6.36
CA ARG A 13 27.02 -19.34 -7.22
C ARG A 13 27.10 -17.92 -6.66
N LEU A 14 25.97 -17.35 -6.23
CA LEU A 14 25.93 -16.01 -5.64
C LEU A 14 26.82 -15.90 -4.39
N ILE A 15 26.81 -16.93 -3.54
CA ILE A 15 27.68 -16.97 -2.36
C ILE A 15 29.15 -17.06 -2.77
N SER A 16 29.50 -17.92 -3.74
CA SER A 16 30.87 -18.02 -4.27
C SER A 16 31.35 -16.68 -4.80
N ASP A 17 30.56 -16.00 -5.63
CA ASP A 17 30.91 -14.69 -6.20
C ASP A 17 31.12 -13.64 -5.10
N ALA A 18 30.26 -13.63 -4.09
CA ALA A 18 30.39 -12.73 -2.94
C ALA A 18 31.63 -13.04 -2.10
N GLN A 19 31.99 -14.30 -1.91
CA GLN A 19 33.24 -14.68 -1.23
C GLN A 19 34.46 -14.12 -1.96
N HIS A 20 34.52 -14.25 -3.29
CA HIS A 20 35.63 -13.74 -4.10
C HIS A 20 35.68 -12.21 -4.08
N ARG A 21 34.53 -11.54 -4.27
CA ARG A 21 34.43 -10.08 -4.31
C ARG A 21 34.79 -9.43 -2.97
N GLU A 22 34.35 -10.03 -1.86
CA GLU A 22 34.50 -9.44 -0.53
C GLU A 22 35.68 -10.02 0.25
N ARG A 23 36.37 -11.04 -0.29
CA ARG A 23 37.45 -11.79 0.36
C ARG A 23 37.05 -12.31 1.75
N LYS A 24 35.81 -12.79 1.87
CA LYS A 24 35.22 -13.32 3.11
C LYS A 24 35.04 -14.83 3.04
N THR A 25 35.00 -15.45 4.20
CA THR A 25 34.70 -16.88 4.32
C THR A 25 33.23 -17.16 4.01
N PHE A 26 32.91 -18.38 3.55
CA PHE A 26 31.54 -18.84 3.27
C PHE A 26 30.59 -18.55 4.44
N LYS A 27 31.04 -18.85 5.67
CA LYS A 27 30.27 -18.58 6.90
C LYS A 27 29.93 -17.09 7.05
N GLN A 28 30.89 -16.20 6.83
CA GLN A 28 30.66 -14.76 6.97
C GLN A 28 29.63 -14.27 5.94
N VAL A 29 29.83 -14.63 4.67
CA VAL A 29 28.93 -14.25 3.58
C VAL A 29 27.51 -14.74 3.84
N VAL A 30 27.33 -16.02 4.17
CA VAL A 30 26.00 -16.61 4.42
C VAL A 30 25.30 -15.94 5.60
N ASN A 31 26.00 -15.76 6.74
CA ASN A 31 25.37 -15.15 7.91
C ASN A 31 25.04 -13.67 7.67
N GLU A 32 25.88 -12.93 6.95
CA GLU A 32 25.60 -11.53 6.62
C GLU A 32 24.42 -11.40 5.66
N ALA A 33 24.37 -12.24 4.62
CA ALA A 33 23.26 -12.28 3.67
C ALA A 33 21.93 -12.61 4.36
N VAL A 34 21.91 -13.63 5.22
CA VAL A 34 20.73 -14.03 6.00
C VAL A 34 20.30 -12.90 6.95
N ARG A 35 21.24 -12.27 7.68
CA ARG A 35 20.91 -11.12 8.53
C ARG A 35 20.32 -9.98 7.73
N ARG A 36 20.91 -9.63 6.59
CA ARG A 36 20.41 -8.55 5.72
C ARG A 36 18.99 -8.86 5.21
N GLY A 37 18.74 -10.08 4.78
CA GLY A 37 17.42 -10.53 4.30
C GLY A 37 16.36 -10.59 5.40
N LEU A 38 16.74 -10.97 6.63
CA LEU A 38 15.80 -11.10 7.75
C LEU A 38 15.66 -9.83 8.61
N SER A 39 16.62 -8.90 8.54
CA SER A 39 16.62 -7.64 9.32
C SER A 39 16.13 -6.44 8.52
N ALA A 40 16.07 -6.50 7.19
CA ALA A 40 15.46 -5.43 6.41
C ALA A 40 13.96 -5.37 6.75
N PRO A 41 13.46 -4.26 7.33
CA PRO A 41 12.03 -4.01 7.29
C PRO A 41 11.65 -4.01 5.80
N GLY A 42 10.58 -4.70 5.44
CA GLY A 42 10.01 -4.58 4.10
C GLY A 42 9.84 -3.09 3.75
N PRO A 43 9.83 -2.72 2.46
CA PRO A 43 9.69 -1.32 2.07
C PRO A 43 8.55 -0.71 2.88
N ALA A 44 8.86 0.34 3.66
CA ALA A 44 7.86 0.99 4.49
C ALA A 44 6.71 1.37 3.56
N ALA A 45 5.54 0.78 3.77
CA ALA A 45 4.37 1.12 2.99
C ALA A 45 4.21 2.63 3.09
N THR A 46 4.31 3.34 1.96
CA THR A 46 4.13 4.77 1.96
C THR A 46 2.71 5.03 2.46
N PRO A 47 2.50 5.89 3.47
CA PRO A 47 1.17 6.20 3.95
C PRO A 47 0.30 6.63 2.77
N TYR A 48 -0.87 6.01 2.64
CA TYR A 48 -1.82 6.39 1.60
C TYR A 48 -2.24 7.85 1.81
N SER A 49 -2.06 8.68 0.80
CA SER A 49 -2.48 10.08 0.79
C SER A 49 -3.59 10.27 -0.23
N VAL A 50 -4.78 10.66 0.24
CA VAL A 50 -5.89 11.06 -0.64
C VAL A 50 -5.70 12.51 -1.05
N ARG A 51 -5.77 12.78 -2.35
CA ARG A 51 -5.94 14.15 -2.85
C ARG A 51 -7.39 14.58 -2.60
N VAL A 52 -7.59 15.53 -1.70
CA VAL A 52 -8.92 16.08 -1.41
C VAL A 52 -9.43 16.84 -2.64
N HIS A 53 -10.66 16.53 -3.05
CA HIS A 53 -11.38 17.29 -4.06
C HIS A 53 -12.35 18.26 -3.37
N HIS A 54 -12.19 19.56 -3.62
CA HIS A 54 -13.12 20.56 -3.11
C HIS A 54 -14.35 20.64 -4.02
N SER A 55 -15.47 20.07 -3.55
CA SER A 55 -16.77 20.16 -4.25
C SER A 55 -17.61 21.29 -3.70
N GLY A 56 -18.26 22.06 -4.58
CA GLY A 56 -19.30 23.02 -4.19
C GLY A 56 -20.66 22.36 -3.91
N VAL A 57 -20.76 21.05 -4.13
CA VAL A 57 -22.00 20.28 -3.93
C VAL A 57 -22.15 19.94 -2.46
N ARG A 58 -23.37 20.15 -1.93
CA ARG A 58 -23.71 19.81 -0.55
C ARG A 58 -23.55 18.29 -0.32
N PRO A 59 -23.07 17.85 0.86
CA PRO A 59 -23.02 16.44 1.20
C PRO A 59 -24.38 15.76 1.03
N GLY A 60 -24.38 14.53 0.50
CA GLY A 60 -25.60 13.74 0.27
C GLY A 60 -26.29 14.00 -1.07
N VAL A 61 -25.88 15.01 -1.83
CA VAL A 61 -26.42 15.26 -3.19
C VAL A 61 -25.68 14.41 -4.21
N ASP A 62 -26.42 13.54 -4.88
CA ASP A 62 -25.94 12.78 -6.03
C ASP A 62 -26.00 13.64 -7.30
N VAL A 63 -24.82 14.05 -7.78
CA VAL A 63 -24.67 14.86 -9.00
C VAL A 63 -25.10 14.14 -10.28
N THR A 64 -25.27 12.82 -10.24
CA THR A 64 -25.74 12.03 -11.38
C THR A 64 -27.26 11.89 -11.43
N ALA A 65 -27.97 12.31 -10.38
CA ALA A 65 -29.42 12.18 -10.23
C ALA A 65 -30.09 13.51 -9.84
N LEU A 66 -29.68 14.62 -10.46
CA LEU A 66 -30.18 15.96 -10.13
C LEU A 66 -31.69 16.16 -10.36
N ASN A 67 -32.31 15.35 -11.22
CA ASN A 67 -33.76 15.37 -11.41
C ASN A 67 -34.50 14.97 -10.13
N ARG A 68 -34.00 13.97 -9.39
CA ARG A 68 -34.62 13.55 -8.13
C ARG A 68 -34.54 14.64 -7.07
N LEU A 69 -33.41 15.35 -7.01
CA LEU A 69 -33.27 16.50 -6.12
C LEU A 69 -34.27 17.61 -6.47
N ALA A 70 -34.55 17.83 -7.76
CA ALA A 70 -35.57 18.79 -8.16
C ALA A 70 -36.98 18.36 -7.71
N ASP A 71 -37.32 17.08 -7.89
CA ASP A 71 -38.60 16.52 -7.45
C ASP A 71 -38.77 16.67 -5.92
N GLU A 72 -37.74 16.33 -5.13
CA GLU A 72 -37.73 16.48 -3.67
C GLU A 72 -37.94 17.94 -3.24
N LEU A 73 -37.28 18.89 -3.91
CA LEU A 73 -37.43 20.32 -3.59
C LEU A 73 -38.81 20.87 -3.96
N GLU A 74 -39.43 20.34 -5.02
CA GLU A 74 -40.80 20.69 -5.41
C GLU A 74 -41.80 20.18 -4.36
N ASP A 75 -41.66 18.93 -3.93
CA ASP A 75 -42.48 18.34 -2.87
C ASP A 75 -42.37 19.14 -1.56
N ASP A 76 -41.14 19.48 -1.14
CA ASP A 76 -40.89 20.30 0.06
C ASP A 76 -41.56 21.67 -0.04
N ALA A 77 -41.50 22.33 -1.21
CA ALA A 77 -42.14 23.62 -1.43
C ALA A 77 -43.68 23.55 -1.37
N LEU A 78 -44.27 22.48 -1.92
CA LEU A 78 -45.71 22.25 -1.88
C LEU A 78 -46.22 21.97 -0.47
N VAL A 79 -45.47 21.23 0.34
CA VAL A 79 -45.79 21.00 1.75
C VAL A 79 -45.68 22.31 2.54
N ALA A 80 -44.56 23.04 2.39
CA ALA A 80 -44.35 24.30 3.12
C ALA A 80 -45.39 25.38 2.79
N GLY A 81 -45.87 25.43 1.54
CA GLY A 81 -46.93 26.36 1.13
C GLY A 81 -48.34 26.00 1.61
N ARG A 82 -48.54 24.77 2.11
CA ARG A 82 -49.82 24.29 2.68
C ARG A 82 -49.97 24.61 4.17
N ASP A 83 -48.86 24.83 4.86
CA ASP A 83 -48.79 25.12 6.29
C ASP A 83 -48.71 26.64 6.60
N ALA A 84 -48.82 27.49 5.57
CA ALA A 84 -48.82 28.95 5.63
C ALA A 84 -50.21 29.53 5.32
#